data_AF-A0A2E4P6I5-F1
#
_entry.id   AF-A0A2E4P6I5-F1
#
_cell.length_a   1.000
_cell.length_b   1.000
_cell.length_c   1.000
_cell.angle_alpha   90.00
_cell.angle_beta   90.00
_cell.angle_gamma   90.00
#
_symmetry.space_group_name_H-M   'P 1'
#
loop_
_entity.id
_entity.type
_entity.pdbx_description
1 polymer ?
#
loop_
_entity_poly.entity_id
_entity_poly.type
_entity_poly.pdbx_seq_one_letter_code
_entity_poly.pdbx_strand_id
1 'polypeptide(L)'
;MNALLIIGIVVGIIIFFILGFVLWSYSKENYDYNIFGWGVLLRGLASYVLAFFSIGTTGSDFITLWSCIGILWLWTFIVTLVRTNIIIAVLALIYQVIAVVIVKVILEKIFGSSDE
;
A
#
# COMPACT_ATOMS: atom_id res chain seq x y z
N MET A 1 -4.06 -30.95 -0.66
CA MET A 1 -3.87 -29.55 -1.12
C MET A 1 -4.63 -28.66 -0.15
N ASN A 2 -3.99 -28.21 0.94
CA ASN A 2 -4.55 -27.20 1.87
C ASN A 2 -3.50 -26.78 2.92
N ALA A 3 -2.84 -27.73 3.62
CA ALA A 3 -1.89 -27.38 4.69
C ALA A 3 -0.63 -26.64 4.20
N LEU A 4 0.02 -27.12 3.15
CA LEU A 4 1.22 -26.46 2.57
C LEU A 4 0.93 -25.04 2.04
N LEU A 5 -0.27 -24.83 1.49
CA LEU A 5 -0.68 -23.52 0.95
C LEU A 5 -0.93 -22.54 2.11
N ILE A 6 -1.62 -22.98 3.15
CA ILE A 6 -1.84 -22.18 4.38
C ILE A 6 -0.51 -21.83 5.04
N ILE A 7 0.40 -22.79 5.20
CA ILE A 7 1.75 -22.55 5.73
C ILE A 7 2.49 -21.54 4.86
N GLY A 8 2.43 -21.67 3.54
CA GLY A 8 3.03 -20.71 2.60
C GLY A 8 2.49 -19.28 2.77
N ILE A 9 1.18 -19.12 2.92
CA ILE A 9 0.55 -17.81 3.19
C ILE A 9 1.03 -17.24 4.52
N VAL A 10 0.99 -18.04 5.60
CA VAL A 10 1.39 -17.60 6.94
C VAL A 10 2.86 -17.18 6.94
N VAL A 11 3.75 -17.99 6.36
CA VAL A 11 5.17 -17.67 6.21
C VAL A 11 5.37 -16.42 5.37
N GLY A 12 4.65 -16.27 4.26
CA GLY A 12 4.70 -15.07 3.42
C GLY A 12 4.30 -13.80 4.16
N ILE A 13 3.23 -13.86 4.97
CA ILE A 13 2.78 -12.76 5.82
C ILE A 13 3.84 -12.41 6.88
N ILE A 14 4.40 -13.41 7.55
CA ILE A 14 5.46 -13.19 8.56
C ILE A 14 6.67 -12.52 7.92
N ILE A 15 7.15 -13.05 6.78
CA ILE A 15 8.29 -12.47 6.05
C ILE A 15 7.98 -11.03 5.63
N PHE A 16 6.77 -10.76 5.15
CA PHE A 16 6.34 -9.41 4.79
C PHE A 16 6.39 -8.45 5.98
N PHE A 17 5.88 -8.82 7.15
CA PHE A 17 5.98 -7.97 8.34
C PHE A 17 7.41 -7.76 8.80
N ILE A 18 8.25 -8.80 8.78
CA ILE A 18 9.68 -8.70 9.13
C ILE A 18 10.39 -7.75 8.18
N LEU A 19 10.23 -7.93 6.87
CA LEU A 19 10.85 -7.07 5.87
C LEU A 19 10.36 -5.62 5.99
N GLY A 20 9.07 -5.40 6.28
CA GLY A 20 8.51 -4.06 6.47
C GLY A 20 9.11 -3.38 7.70
N PHE A 21 9.26 -4.12 8.80
CA PHE A 21 9.92 -3.63 10.01
C PHE A 21 11.40 -3.29 9.76
N VAL A 22 12.13 -4.17 9.06
CA VAL A 22 13.53 -3.94 8.69
C VAL A 22 13.65 -2.69 7.81
N LEU A 23 12.78 -2.53 6.81
CA LEU A 23 12.79 -1.36 5.94
C LEU A 23 12.57 -0.06 6.72
N TRP A 24 11.61 -0.10 7.64
CA TRP A 24 11.27 1.04 8.49
C TRP A 24 12.39 1.39 9.44
N SER A 25 12.95 0.40 10.16
CA SER A 25 14.05 0.60 11.08
C SER A 25 15.28 1.15 10.34
N TYR A 26 15.62 0.54 9.20
CA TYR A 26 16.76 0.98 8.40
C TYR A 26 16.57 2.40 7.87
N SER A 27 15.38 2.74 7.36
CA SER A 27 15.07 4.09 6.89
C SER A 27 15.14 5.13 8.01
N LYS A 28 14.62 4.80 9.19
CA LYS A 28 14.62 5.70 10.33
C LYS A 28 16.02 5.93 10.88
N GLU A 29 16.82 4.88 10.99
CA GLU A 29 18.17 4.94 11.54
C GLU A 29 19.18 5.61 10.60
N ASN A 30 19.11 5.31 9.29
CA ASN A 30 20.11 5.80 8.33
C ASN A 30 19.72 7.12 7.66
N TYR A 31 18.43 7.47 7.63
CA TYR A 31 17.94 8.62 6.87
C TYR A 31 17.02 9.56 7.67
N ASP A 32 16.80 9.30 8.96
CA ASP A 32 15.85 10.04 9.81
C ASP A 32 14.47 10.24 9.16
N TYR A 33 14.05 9.25 8.36
CA TYR A 33 12.82 9.32 7.59
C TYR A 33 11.90 8.15 7.91
N ASN A 34 10.67 8.49 8.30
CA ASN A 34 9.61 7.52 8.50
C ASN A 34 8.89 7.24 7.18
N ILE A 35 9.27 6.15 6.51
CA ILE A 35 8.62 5.66 5.29
C ILE A 35 7.14 5.29 5.48
N PHE A 36 6.68 5.11 6.72
CA PHE A 36 5.28 4.88 7.08
C PHE A 36 4.66 6.09 7.81
N GLY A 37 5.18 7.29 7.56
CA GLY A 37 4.66 8.51 8.16
C GLY A 37 3.25 8.89 7.68
N TRP A 38 2.58 9.78 8.41
CA TRP A 38 1.21 10.24 8.11
C TRP A 38 1.00 10.70 6.68
N GLY A 39 1.96 11.43 6.09
CA GLY A 39 1.85 11.89 4.70
C GLY A 39 1.81 10.74 3.68
N VAL A 40 2.51 9.65 3.94
CA VAL A 40 2.51 8.43 3.11
C VAL A 40 1.17 7.70 3.27
N LEU A 41 0.69 7.57 4.52
CA LEU A 41 -0.60 6.94 4.83
C LEU A 41 -1.78 7.70 4.22
N LEU A 42 -1.81 9.02 4.33
CA LEU A 42 -2.88 9.85 3.78
C LEU A 42 -2.97 9.76 2.25
N ARG A 43 -1.83 9.72 1.56
CA ARG A 43 -1.80 9.52 0.10
C ARG A 43 -2.27 8.13 -0.29
N GLY A 44 -1.86 7.10 0.46
CA GLY A 44 -2.36 5.75 0.29
C GLY A 44 -3.88 5.66 0.45
N LEU A 45 -4.41 6.25 1.53
CA LEU A 45 -5.85 6.31 1.80
C LEU A 45 -6.61 7.08 0.71
N ALA A 46 -6.12 8.26 0.30
CA ALA A 46 -6.73 9.04 -0.77
C ALA A 46 -6.77 8.25 -2.09
N SER A 47 -5.67 7.55 -2.41
CA SER A 47 -5.63 6.71 -3.61
C SER A 47 -6.61 5.54 -3.55
N TYR A 48 -6.84 4.96 -2.37
CA TYR A 48 -7.85 3.93 -2.16
C TYR A 48 -9.28 4.48 -2.34
N VAL A 49 -9.57 5.66 -1.79
CA VAL A 49 -10.88 6.32 -1.98
C VAL A 49 -11.13 6.60 -3.47
N LEU A 50 -10.14 7.11 -4.19
CA LEU A 50 -10.24 7.31 -5.64
C LEU A 50 -10.44 5.99 -6.40
N ALA A 51 -9.74 4.92 -5.99
CA ALA A 51 -9.91 3.60 -6.57
C ALA A 51 -11.33 3.07 -6.37
N PHE A 52 -11.91 3.28 -5.18
CA PHE A 52 -13.29 2.92 -4.87
C PHE A 52 -14.29 3.65 -5.78
N PHE A 53 -14.16 4.96 -5.94
CA PHE A 53 -15.02 5.73 -6.86
C PHE A 53 -14.85 5.30 -8.32
N SER A 54 -13.70 4.70 -8.69
CA SER A 54 -13.49 4.26 -10.07
C SER A 54 -14.31 3.03 -10.47
N ILE A 55 -14.76 2.21 -9.50
CA ILE A 55 -15.43 0.91 -9.71
C ILE A 55 -16.75 1.03 -10.51
N GLY A 56 -17.40 2.20 -10.51
CA GLY A 56 -18.62 2.46 -11.28
C GLY A 56 -18.46 3.43 -12.45
N THR A 57 -17.23 3.85 -12.76
CA THR A 57 -16.96 4.88 -13.76
C THR A 57 -16.40 4.29 -15.05
N THR A 58 -16.72 4.91 -16.19
CA THR A 58 -16.20 4.53 -17.51
C THR A 58 -15.81 5.78 -18.30
N GLY A 59 -15.06 5.62 -19.40
CA GLY A 59 -14.67 6.74 -20.26
C GLY A 59 -13.63 7.68 -19.62
N SER A 60 -13.83 8.99 -19.78
CA SER A 60 -12.90 10.03 -19.30
C SER A 60 -12.69 10.03 -17.79
N ASP A 61 -13.73 9.71 -17.03
CA ASP A 61 -13.73 9.80 -15.57
C ASP A 61 -12.87 8.69 -14.96
N PHE A 62 -12.95 7.49 -15.54
CA PHE A 62 -12.08 6.37 -15.18
C PHE A 62 -10.60 6.74 -15.38
N ILE A 63 -10.25 7.29 -16.55
CA ILE A 63 -8.87 7.70 -16.86
C ILE A 63 -8.40 8.77 -15.88
N THR A 64 -9.27 9.74 -15.56
CA THR A 64 -8.96 10.83 -14.64
C THR A 64 -8.67 10.32 -13.22
N LEU A 65 -9.52 9.42 -12.70
CA LEU A 65 -9.35 8.82 -11.37
C LEU A 65 -8.07 7.99 -11.28
N TRP A 66 -7.79 7.16 -12.28
CA TRP A 66 -6.56 6.37 -12.33
C TRP A 66 -5.31 7.22 -12.50
N SER A 67 -5.40 8.34 -13.23
CA SER A 67 -4.30 9.31 -13.32
C SER A 67 -4.03 9.98 -11.98
N CYS A 68 -5.07 10.36 -11.23
CA CYS A 68 -4.93 10.93 -9.89
C CYS A 68 -4.30 9.93 -8.91
N ILE A 69 -4.70 8.66 -8.97
CA ILE A 69 -4.07 7.57 -8.22
C ILE A 69 -2.59 7.50 -8.58
N GLY A 70 -2.25 7.41 -9.87
CA GLY A 70 -0.86 7.39 -10.34
C GLY A 70 -0.01 8.55 -9.80
N ILE A 71 -0.57 9.76 -9.76
CA ILE A 71 0.11 10.95 -9.23
C ILE A 71 0.38 10.84 -7.73
N LEU A 72 -0.58 10.39 -6.92
CA LEU A 72 -0.40 10.22 -5.47
C LEU A 72 0.69 9.20 -5.14
N TRP A 73 0.77 8.14 -5.94
CA TRP A 73 1.75 7.09 -5.82
C TRP A 73 3.14 7.55 -6.25
N LEU A 74 3.23 8.22 -7.41
CA LEU A 74 4.46 8.83 -7.89
C LEU A 74 4.98 9.88 -6.92
N TRP A 75 4.10 10.69 -6.33
CA TRP A 75 4.46 11.65 -5.31
C TRP A 75 5.07 10.95 -4.09
N THR A 76 4.48 9.84 -3.64
CA THR A 76 5.01 9.06 -2.52
C THR A 76 6.39 8.47 -2.83
N PHE A 77 6.56 7.96 -4.06
CA PHE A 77 7.85 7.50 -4.56
C PHE A 77 8.90 8.62 -4.48
N ILE A 78 8.61 9.78 -5.05
CA ILE A 78 9.54 10.92 -5.12
C ILE A 78 9.92 11.38 -3.71
N VAL A 79 8.96 11.56 -2.80
CA VAL A 79 9.24 12.00 -1.43
C VAL A 79 10.12 11.00 -0.70
N THR A 80 9.88 9.70 -0.90
CA THR A 80 10.70 8.65 -0.29
C THR A 80 12.09 8.61 -0.92
N LEU A 81 12.20 8.76 -2.24
CA LEU A 81 13.46 8.76 -2.98
C LEU A 81 14.36 9.92 -2.56
N VAL A 82 13.81 11.14 -2.45
CA VAL A 82 14.55 12.35 -2.05
C VAL A 82 15.09 12.25 -0.62
N ARG A 83 14.42 11.48 0.24
CA ARG A 83 14.79 11.35 1.65
C ARG A 83 15.58 10.09 1.98
N THR A 84 15.63 9.10 1.09
CA THR A 84 16.26 7.81 1.37
C THR A 84 17.15 7.35 0.21
N ASN A 85 16.81 6.25 -0.45
CA ASN A 85 17.45 5.74 -1.65
C ASN A 85 16.41 5.08 -2.57
N ILE A 86 16.82 4.74 -3.79
CA ILE A 86 15.92 4.17 -4.79
C ILE A 86 15.33 2.81 -4.39
N ILE A 87 16.11 1.98 -3.68
CA ILE A 87 15.68 0.65 -3.25
C ILE A 87 14.55 0.77 -2.23
N ILE A 88 14.72 1.63 -1.22
CA ILE A 88 13.72 1.91 -0.19
C ILE A 88 12.49 2.56 -0.82
N ALA A 89 12.67 3.48 -1.77
CA ALA A 89 11.55 4.11 -2.46
C ALA A 89 10.69 3.11 -3.26
N VAL A 90 11.32 2.19 -3.99
CA VAL A 90 10.61 1.12 -4.71
C VAL A 90 9.92 0.16 -3.74
N LEU A 91 10.62 -0.27 -2.69
CA LEU A 91 10.06 -1.19 -1.71
C LEU A 91 8.91 -0.54 -0.93
N ALA A 92 9.02 0.73 -0.54
CA ALA A 92 7.93 1.46 0.12
C ALA A 92 6.66 1.52 -0.75
N LEU A 93 6.83 1.66 -2.07
CA LEU A 93 5.70 1.63 -3.01
C LEU A 93 5.04 0.25 -3.06
N ILE A 94 5.82 -0.83 -3.10
CA ILE A 94 5.31 -2.21 -3.01
C ILE A 94 4.56 -2.43 -1.68
N TYR A 95 5.13 -1.98 -0.56
CA TYR A 95 4.49 -2.05 0.75
C TYR A 95 3.16 -1.31 0.78
N GLN A 96 3.05 -0.15 0.14
CA GLN A 96 1.78 0.56 0.02
C GLN A 96 0.73 -0.23 -0.78
N VAL A 97 1.11 -0.93 -1.87
CA VAL A 97 0.14 -1.76 -2.64
C VAL A 97 -0.44 -2.82 -1.73
N ILE A 98 0.43 -3.50 -1.01
CA ILE A 98 0.02 -4.59 -0.13
C ILE A 98 -0.81 -4.05 1.03
N ALA A 99 -0.45 -2.90 1.61
CA ALA A 99 -1.25 -2.25 2.65
C ALA A 99 -2.65 -1.88 2.15
N VAL A 100 -2.77 -1.33 0.94
CA VAL A 100 -4.07 -0.99 0.33
C VAL A 100 -4.92 -2.25 0.12
N VAL A 101 -4.32 -3.35 -0.35
CA VAL A 101 -5.02 -4.64 -0.51
C VAL A 101 -5.48 -5.20 0.85
N ILE A 102 -4.63 -5.15 1.88
CA ILE A 102 -5.00 -5.59 3.23
C ILE A 102 -6.16 -4.75 3.76
N VAL A 103 -6.11 -3.42 3.61
CA VAL A 103 -7.19 -2.52 4.02
C VAL A 103 -8.49 -2.87 3.29
N LYS A 104 -8.44 -3.13 1.98
CA LYS A 104 -9.61 -3.59 1.20
C LYS A 104 -10.21 -4.86 1.80
N VAL A 105 -9.40 -5.89 2.05
CA VAL A 105 -9.87 -7.17 2.61
C VAL A 105 -10.50 -6.99 3.99
N ILE A 106 -9.90 -6.15 4.84
CA ILE A 106 -10.45 -5.84 6.17
C ILE A 106 -11.79 -5.12 6.03
N LEU A 107 -11.89 -4.12 5.15
CA LEU A 107 -13.14 -3.39 4.92
C LEU A 107 -14.23 -4.30 4.37
N GLU A 108 -13.93 -5.19 3.42
CA GLU A 108 -14.88 -6.20 2.92
C GLU A 108 -15.33 -7.15 4.03
N LYS A 109 -14.45 -7.51 4.97
CA LYS A 109 -14.81 -8.38 6.09
C LYS A 109 -15.65 -7.69 7.16
N ILE A 110 -15.46 -6.38 7.37
CA ILE A 110 -16.20 -5.58 8.35
C ILE A 110 -17.55 -5.12 7.79
N PHE A 111 -17.59 -4.67 6.54
CA PHE A 111 -18.76 -4.06 5.92
C PHE A 111 -19.49 -4.98 4.94
N GLY A 112 -18.80 -5.98 4.37
CA GLY A 112 -19.40 -6.97 3.47
C GLY A 112 -20.03 -8.17 4.18
N SER A 113 -20.04 -8.21 5.52
CA SER A 113 -20.81 -9.20 6.29
C SER A 113 -22.25 -8.75 6.59
N SER A 114 -22.75 -7.69 5.95
CA SER A 114 -24.13 -7.20 6.16
C SER A 114 -25.17 -7.82 5.22
N ASP A 115 -24.77 -8.72 4.31
CA ASP A 115 -25.63 -9.32 3.30
C ASP A 115 -25.83 -10.85 3.51
N GLU A 116 -25.86 -11.31 4.76
CA GLU A 116 -26.44 -12.62 5.14
C GLU A 116 -27.60 -12.45 6.14
#